data_AF-A0A068RBI1-F1
#
_entry.id   AF-A0A068RBI1-F1
#
_cell.length_a   1.000
_cell.length_b   1.000
_cell.length_c   1.000
_cell.angle_alpha   90.00
_cell.angle_beta   90.00
_cell.angle_gamma   90.00
#
_symmetry.space_group_name_H-M   'P 1'
#
loop_
_entity.id
_entity.type
_entity.pdbx_description
1 polymer ?
#
loop_
_entity_poly.entity_id
_entity_poly.type
_entity_poly.pdbx_seq_one_letter_code
_entity_poly.pdbx_strand_id
1 'polypeptide(L)' 'MKNLNISWVGICPLCDNDILKVETEDGSDSWLYEGEKITCPQCGSTGAVEVDEDHAYAVWDNDWSNSDGQ' A
#
# COMPACT_ATOMS: atom_id res chain seq x y z
N MET A 1 -14.11 -5.97 -8.89
CA MET A 1 -12.75 -5.41 -8.79
C MET A 1 -12.68 -4.01 -9.36
N LYS A 2 -12.23 -3.05 -8.56
CA LYS A 2 -12.03 -1.63 -8.90
C LYS A 2 -10.69 -1.17 -8.35
N ASN A 3 -10.27 0.01 -8.79
CA ASN A 3 -9.03 0.65 -8.34
C ASN A 3 -9.36 1.92 -7.57
N LEU A 4 -8.76 2.08 -6.40
CA LEU A 4 -8.88 3.30 -5.59
C LEU A 4 -7.52 3.97 -5.48
N ASN A 5 -7.53 5.31 -5.46
CA ASN A 5 -6.35 6.10 -5.12
C ASN A 5 -6.46 6.47 -3.65
N ILE A 6 -5.55 5.96 -2.83
CA ILE A 6 -5.59 6.06 -1.37
C ILE A 6 -4.32 6.76 -0.89
N SER A 7 -4.47 7.76 -0.01
CA SER A 7 -3.35 8.56 0.50
C SER A 7 -3.16 8.50 2.02
N TRP A 8 -3.86 7.58 2.69
CA TRP A 8 -3.88 7.49 4.15
C TRP A 8 -3.27 6.18 4.70
N VAL A 9 -2.96 5.21 3.84
CA VAL A 9 -2.37 3.91 4.26
C VAL A 9 -0.84 3.95 4.39
N GLY A 10 -0.19 5.07 4.04
CA GLY A 10 1.26 5.23 4.09
C GLY A 10 1.84 5.84 2.82
N ILE A 11 3.17 5.81 2.72
CA ILE A 11 3.94 6.39 1.62
C ILE A 11 4.77 5.30 0.95
N CYS A 12 5.01 5.41 -0.35
CA CYS A 12 5.92 4.54 -1.06
C CYS A 12 7.37 4.77 -0.62
N PRO A 13 8.08 3.78 -0.03
CA PRO A 13 9.43 3.95 0.49
C PRO A 13 10.50 4.17 -0.58
N LEU A 14 10.19 3.89 -1.86
CA LEU A 14 11.15 4.01 -2.96
C LEU A 14 11.18 5.41 -3.60
N CYS A 15 10.06 6.14 -3.57
CA CYS A 15 9.94 7.39 -4.31
C CYS A 15 9.12 8.47 -3.60
N ASP A 16 8.79 8.24 -2.32
CA ASP A 16 8.04 9.15 -1.44
C ASP A 16 6.65 9.56 -1.95
N ASN A 17 6.10 8.84 -2.93
CA ASN A 17 4.76 9.08 -3.44
C ASN A 17 3.72 8.59 -2.41
N ASP A 18 2.82 9.48 -2.01
CA ASP A 18 1.80 9.27 -1.00
C ASP A 18 0.44 8.82 -1.58
N ILE A 19 0.23 8.91 -2.89
CA ILE A 19 -0.98 8.40 -3.54
C ILE A 19 -0.75 6.99 -4.06
N LEU A 20 -1.33 6.00 -3.38
CA LEU A 20 -1.19 4.59 -3.71
C LEU A 20 -2.43 4.05 -4.41
N LYS A 21 -2.24 3.14 -5.37
CA LYS A 21 -3.34 2.47 -6.06
C LYS A 21 -3.66 1.17 -5.35
N VAL A 22 -4.89 1.00 -4.88
CA VAL A 22 -5.37 -0.21 -4.22
C VAL A 22 -6.37 -0.95 -5.11
N GLU A 23 -6.11 -2.23 -5.37
CA GLU A 23 -7.01 -3.13 -6.08
C GLU A 23 -7.94 -3.81 -5.07
N THR A 24 -9.25 -3.53 -5.17
CA THR A 24 -10.25 -3.97 -4.18
C THR A 24 -11.55 -4.43 -4.84
N GLU A 25 -12.28 -5.33 -4.19
CA GLU A 25 -13.66 -5.68 -4.58
C GLU A 25 -14.69 -4.84 -3.81
N ASP A 26 -14.59 -4.83 -2.47
CA ASP A 26 -15.60 -4.26 -1.58
C ASP A 26 -15.16 -2.97 -0.84
N GLY A 27 -13.86 -2.65 -0.86
CA GLY A 27 -13.30 -1.47 -0.20
C GLY A 27 -13.78 -0.14 -0.79
N SER A 28 -13.55 0.94 -0.07
CA SER A 28 -13.87 2.32 -0.45
C SER A 28 -12.69 3.27 -0.21
N ASP A 29 -12.86 4.52 -0.60
CA ASP A 29 -11.90 5.60 -0.35
C ASP A 29 -11.57 5.82 1.13
N SER A 30 -12.42 5.32 2.04
CA SER A 30 -12.28 5.44 3.49
C SER A 30 -12.18 4.11 4.25
N TRP A 31 -12.20 2.96 3.55
CA TRP A 31 -12.21 1.64 4.18
C TRP A 31 -11.57 0.60 3.27
N LEU A 32 -10.60 -0.16 3.78
CA LEU A 32 -9.89 -1.20 3.03
C LEU A 32 -9.88 -2.51 3.82
N TYR A 33 -9.53 -3.60 3.15
CA TYR A 33 -9.49 -4.94 3.73
C TYR A 33 -8.08 -5.53 3.65
N GLU A 34 -7.77 -6.41 4.62
CA GLU A 34 -6.51 -7.14 4.66
C GLU A 34 -6.28 -7.95 3.37
N GLY A 35 -5.05 -7.93 2.88
CA GLY A 35 -4.62 -8.63 1.67
C GLY A 35 -4.93 -7.90 0.36
N GLU A 36 -5.57 -6.73 0.40
CA GLU A 36 -5.82 -5.94 -0.83
C GLU A 36 -4.51 -5.45 -1.43
N LYS A 37 -4.36 -5.62 -2.75
CA LYS A 37 -3.09 -5.34 -3.42
C LYS A 37 -2.86 -3.85 -3.57
N ILE A 38 -1.66 -3.42 -3.21
CA ILE A 38 -1.17 -2.04 -3.36
C ILE A 38 -0.19 -1.98 -4.51
N THR A 39 -0.25 -0.91 -5.29
CA THR A 39 0.76 -0.56 -6.30
C THR A 39 1.04 0.94 -6.24
N CYS A 40 2.32 1.31 -6.14
CA CYS A 40 2.74 2.70 -6.32
C CYS A 40 2.63 3.06 -7.81
N PRO A 41 1.77 4.03 -8.19
CA PRO A 41 1.60 4.40 -9.60
C PRO A 41 2.85 5.09 -10.18
N GLN A 42 3.75 5.61 -9.35
CA GLN A 42 4.95 6.33 -9.78
C GLN A 42 6.14 5.41 -10.08
N CYS A 43 6.49 4.50 -9.17
CA CYS A 43 7.66 3.62 -9.32
C CYS A 43 7.30 2.16 -9.63
N GLY A 44 6.02 1.79 -9.54
CA GLY A 44 5.55 0.42 -9.81
C GLY A 44 5.80 -0.58 -8.68
N SER A 45 6.33 -0.15 -7.52
CA SER A 45 6.47 -1.01 -6.34
C SER A 45 5.11 -1.57 -5.90
N THR A 46 5.10 -2.83 -5.47
CA THR A 46 3.89 -3.53 -5.03
C THR A 46 3.94 -3.89 -3.56
N GLY A 47 2.77 -4.16 -3.01
CA GLY A 47 2.57 -4.56 -1.63
C GLY A 47 1.14 -5.00 -1.38
N ALA A 48 0.76 -5.08 -0.12
CA ALA A 48 -0.59 -5.40 0.33
C ALA A 48 -1.03 -4.46 1.47
N VAL A 49 -2.34 -4.35 1.63
CA VAL A 49 -2.97 -3.76 2.82
C VAL A 49 -2.87 -4.78 3.94
N GLU A 50 -2.32 -4.37 5.07
CA GLU A 50 -2.46 -5.06 6.35
C GLU A 50 -3.44 -4.28 7.23
N VAL A 51 -4.17 -4.98 8.08
CA VAL A 51 -5.11 -4.38 9.04
C VAL A 51 -4.73 -4.83 10.44
N ASP A 52 -4.45 -3.86 11.32
CA ASP A 52 -4.25 -4.10 12.74
C ASP A 52 -5.32 -3.34 13.53
N GLU A 53 -6.14 -4.08 14.27
CA GLU A 53 -7.35 -3.60 14.92
C GLU A 53 -8.26 -2.81 13.95
N ASP A 54 -8.31 -1.49 14.09
CA ASP A 54 -9.12 -0.56 13.28
C ASP A 54 -8.27 0.28 12.30
N HIS A 55 -7.01 -0.09 12.06
CA HIS A 55 -6.07 0.67 11.23
C HIS A 55 -5.56 -0.17 10.05
N ALA A 56 -5.76 0.34 8.83
CA ALA A 56 -5.18 -0.25 7.62
C ALA A 56 -3.94 0.52 7.17
N TYR A 57 -2.89 -0.21 6.79
CA TYR A 57 -1.61 0.36 6.35
C TYR A 57 -0.95 -0.47 5.25
N ALA A 58 -0.07 0.17 4.47
CA ALA A 58 0.64 -0.46 3.37
C ALA A 58 1.88 -1.23 3.86
N VAL A 59 1.97 -2.50 3.52
CA VAL A 59 3.18 -3.31 3.64
C VAL A 59 3.70 -3.64 2.25
N TRP A 60 5.00 -3.44 2.03
CA TRP A 60 5.61 -3.52 0.71
C TRP A 60 6.32 -4.86 0.50
N ASP A 61 6.18 -5.44 -0.69
CA ASP A 61 6.74 -6.77 -1.01
C ASP A 61 8.27 -6.80 -1.00
N ASN A 62 8.88 -5.66 -1.33
CA ASN A 62 10.34 -5.55 -1.36
C ASN A 62 10.85 -5.04 -0.02
N ASP A 63 11.63 -5.89 0.64
CA ASP A 63 12.23 -5.65 1.94
C ASP A 63 13.36 -4.62 1.82
N TRP A 64 13.01 -3.34 1.80
CA TRP A 64 13.97 -2.24 1.84
C TRP A 64 14.71 -2.15 3.20
N SER A 65 14.28 -2.94 4.19
CA SER A 65 14.91 -3.00 5.52
C SER A 65 16.24 -3.80 5.54
N ASN A 66 16.66 -4.37 4.40
CA ASN A 66 17.87 -5.20 4.31
C ASN A 66 18.95 -4.69 3.32
N SER A 67 18.83 -3.48 2.77
CA SER A 67 19.88 -2.90 1.92
C SER A 67 20.79 -1.86 2.58
N ASP A 68 20.52 -1.48 3.83
CA ASP A 68 21.42 -0.62 4.62
C ASP A 68 22.25 -1.43 5.63
N GLY A 69 23.29 -2.08 5.12
CA GLY A 69 24.57 -2.19 5.83
C GLY A 69 24.78 -3.38 6.78
N GLN A 70 25.59 -4.32 6.31
CA GLN A 70 26.69 -4.86 7.13
C GLN A 70 27.60 -3.73 7.64
#